data_AF-A0A367ZRC1-F1
#
_entry.id   AF-A0A367ZRC1-F1
#
_cell.length_a   1.000
_cell.length_b   1.000
_cell.length_c   1.000
_cell.angle_alpha   90.00
_cell.angle_beta   90.00
_cell.angle_gamma   90.00
#
_symmetry.space_group_name_H-M   'P 1'
#
loop_
_entity.id
_entity.type
_entity.pdbx_description
1 polymer ?
#
loop_
_entity_poly.entity_id
_entity_poly.type
_entity_poly.pdbx_seq_one_letter_code
_entity_poly.pdbx_strand_id
1 'polypeptide(L)'
;MSVIRLVMLDRDESVSGLLPSHAITTVLFAVAQGADNLASFWPHVRTLDPGLEGFFRQHLDPHPILEGSGDGLLVISWEHRCIESFQAYQPIRSQGKARRHTGESTDLTAPEVPYQIPDSWHIIDHHFEESRH
;
A
#
# COMPACT_ATOMS: atom_id res chain seq x y z
N MET A 1 -15.70 -4.02 6.15
CA MET A 1 -14.82 -3.20 5.28
C MET A 1 -13.62 -4.06 4.97
N SER A 2 -13.27 -4.20 3.70
CA SER A 2 -12.09 -4.96 3.28
C SER A 2 -10.83 -4.21 3.72
N VAL A 3 -9.91 -4.89 4.40
CA VAL A 3 -8.65 -4.32 4.90
C VAL A 3 -7.47 -5.21 4.54
N ILE A 4 -6.35 -4.55 4.29
CA ILE A 4 -5.06 -5.16 3.99
C ILE A 4 -4.05 -4.70 5.03
N ARG A 5 -3.12 -5.58 5.40
CA ARG A 5 -1.95 -5.17 6.18
C ARG A 5 -0.94 -4.48 5.28
N LEU A 6 -0.48 -3.30 5.65
CA LEU A 6 0.69 -2.65 5.07
C LEU A 6 1.88 -2.84 6.00
N VAL A 7 3.00 -3.32 5.45
CA VAL A 7 4.30 -3.37 6.11
C VAL A 7 5.24 -2.46 5.34
N MET A 8 5.86 -1.52 6.04
CA MET A 8 6.83 -0.58 5.47
C MET A 8 8.18 -0.80 6.12
N LEU A 9 9.18 -1.09 5.31
CA LEU A 9 10.55 -1.41 5.70
C LEU A 9 11.49 -0.32 5.18
N ASP A 10 12.09 0.42 6.11
CA ASP A 10 12.99 1.53 5.86
C ASP A 10 14.30 1.34 6.63
N ARG A 11 15.24 0.59 6.03
CA ARG A 11 16.51 0.20 6.65
C ARG A 11 16.26 -0.52 7.98
N ASP A 12 16.65 0.11 9.10
CA ASP A 12 16.50 -0.42 10.45
C ASP A 12 15.11 -0.16 11.06
N GLU A 13 14.26 0.64 10.40
CA GLU A 13 12.90 0.93 10.83
C GLU A 13 11.90 0.03 10.10
N SER A 14 10.98 -0.57 10.87
CA SER A 14 9.83 -1.27 10.32
C SER A 14 8.57 -0.84 11.03
N VAL A 15 7.53 -0.57 10.25
CA VAL A 15 6.20 -0.26 10.79
C VAL A 15 5.15 -1.08 10.05
N SER A 16 4.14 -1.51 10.79
CA SER A 16 3.00 -2.22 10.22
C SER A 16 1.69 -1.72 10.80
N GLY A 17 0.64 -1.84 10.00
CA GLY A 17 -0.71 -1.48 10.37
C GLY A 17 -1.69 -1.86 9.27
N LEU A 18 -2.97 -1.63 9.54
CA LEU A 18 -4.04 -1.91 8.58
C LEU A 18 -4.38 -0.68 7.74
N LEU A 19 -4.73 -0.94 6.49
CA LEU A 19 -5.32 0.03 5.57
C LEU A 19 -6.60 -0.54 4.95
N PRO A 20 -7.57 0.30 4.56
CA PRO A 20 -8.64 -0.14 3.68
C PRO A 20 -8.07 -0.65 2.35
N SER A 21 -8.54 -1.78 1.83
CA SER A 21 -7.96 -2.39 0.62
C SER A 21 -8.04 -1.49 -0.62
N HIS A 22 -9.03 -0.59 -0.70
CA HIS A 22 -9.11 0.37 -1.81
C HIS A 22 -7.92 1.35 -1.84
N ALA A 23 -7.23 1.54 -0.71
CA ALA A 23 -6.10 2.46 -0.59
C ALA A 23 -4.80 1.91 -1.19
N ILE A 24 -4.76 0.66 -1.65
CA ILE A 24 -3.57 0.08 -2.33
C ILE A 24 -3.11 1.00 -3.47
N THR A 25 -4.03 1.51 -4.29
CA THR A 25 -3.65 2.40 -5.41
C THR A 25 -3.05 3.72 -4.93
N THR A 26 -3.49 4.26 -3.80
CA THR A 26 -2.92 5.45 -3.14
C THR A 26 -1.49 5.18 -2.65
N VAL A 27 -1.26 3.99 -2.08
CA VAL A 27 0.07 3.54 -1.64
C VAL A 27 1.02 3.41 -2.83
N LEU A 28 0.59 2.75 -3.91
CA LEU A 28 1.38 2.61 -5.14
C LEU A 28 1.67 3.97 -5.80
N PHE A 29 0.69 4.87 -5.78
CA PHE A 29 0.88 6.25 -6.23
C PHE A 29 1.97 6.97 -5.43
N ALA A 30 2.00 6.83 -4.10
CA ALA A 30 3.02 7.48 -3.28
C ALA A 30 4.43 7.02 -3.65
N VAL A 31 4.63 5.71 -3.87
CA VAL A 31 5.90 5.17 -4.36
C VAL A 31 6.23 5.71 -5.76
N ALA A 32 5.25 5.75 -6.66
CA ALA A 32 5.42 6.29 -8.01
C ALA A 32 5.78 7.80 -8.03
N GLN A 33 5.37 8.56 -7.03
CA GLN A 33 5.74 9.97 -6.87
C GLN A 33 7.14 10.18 -6.29
N GLY A 34 7.86 9.11 -5.97
CA GLY A 34 9.23 9.18 -5.48
C GLY A 34 9.35 9.13 -3.96
N ALA A 35 8.35 8.61 -3.24
CA ALA A 35 8.53 8.27 -1.83
C ALA A 35 9.69 7.28 -1.68
N ASP A 36 10.74 7.72 -0.99
CA ASP A 36 12.04 7.05 -0.88
C ASP A 36 12.32 6.50 0.53
N ASN A 37 11.44 6.79 1.50
CA ASN A 37 11.51 6.34 2.88
C ASN A 37 10.17 6.58 3.59
N LEU A 38 10.08 6.18 4.87
CA LEU A 38 8.86 6.35 5.66
C LEU A 38 8.48 7.83 5.87
N ALA A 39 9.47 8.72 5.96
CA ALA A 39 9.24 10.14 6.21
C ALA A 39 8.63 10.87 4.99
N SER A 40 9.04 10.50 3.78
CA SER A 40 8.50 11.07 2.53
C SER A 40 7.20 10.42 2.07
N PHE A 41 6.91 9.19 2.50
CA PHE A 41 5.72 8.43 2.11
C PHE A 41 4.39 9.12 2.42
N TRP A 42 4.13 9.44 3.69
CA TRP A 42 2.85 10.03 4.11
C TRP A 42 2.55 11.40 3.49
N PRO A 43 3.53 12.32 3.33
CA PRO A 43 3.35 13.51 2.51
C PRO A 43 2.76 13.25 1.11
N HIS A 44 3.23 12.22 0.40
CA HIS A 44 2.69 11.87 -0.92
C HIS A 44 1.28 11.26 -0.82
N VAL A 45 1.04 10.37 0.14
CA VAL A 45 -0.29 9.79 0.39
C VAL A 45 -1.34 10.87 0.63
N ARG A 46 -1.03 11.88 1.46
CA ARG A 46 -1.95 12.98 1.81
C ARG A 46 -2.45 13.78 0.61
N THR A 47 -1.75 13.76 -0.52
CA THR A 47 -2.18 14.43 -1.75
C THR A 47 -3.40 13.77 -2.39
N LEU A 48 -3.64 12.49 -2.10
CA LEU A 48 -4.78 11.72 -2.60
C LEU A 48 -5.73 11.28 -1.50
N ASP A 49 -5.23 10.97 -0.30
CA ASP A 49 -6.04 10.58 0.85
C ASP A 49 -5.45 11.16 2.15
N PRO A 50 -5.96 12.32 2.63
CA PRO A 50 -5.46 12.96 3.84
C PRO A 50 -5.82 12.19 5.13
N GLY A 51 -6.81 11.29 5.09
CA GLY A 51 -7.25 10.52 6.25
C GLY A 51 -6.49 9.22 6.46
N LEU A 52 -5.82 8.71 5.41
CA LEU A 52 -5.23 7.36 5.43
C LEU A 52 -4.13 7.18 6.48
N GLU A 53 -3.28 8.18 6.67
CA GLU A 53 -2.23 8.14 7.72
C GLU A 53 -2.85 8.04 9.12
N GLY A 54 -3.93 8.78 9.36
CA GLY A 54 -4.65 8.73 10.63
C GLY A 54 -5.27 7.35 10.87
N PHE A 55 -5.89 6.78 9.83
CA PHE A 55 -6.43 5.42 9.88
C PHE A 55 -5.32 4.40 10.20
N PHE A 56 -4.20 4.44 9.49
CA PHE A 56 -3.07 3.54 9.70
C PHE A 56 -2.54 3.61 11.14
N ARG A 57 -2.33 4.82 11.67
CA ARG A 57 -1.80 5.04 13.03
C ARG A 57 -2.75 4.55 14.13
N GLN A 58 -4.06 4.55 13.88
CA GLN A 58 -5.05 3.99 14.81
C GLN A 58 -5.09 2.46 14.78
N HIS A 59 -4.58 1.85 13.72
CA HIS A 59 -4.58 0.40 13.49
C HIS A 59 -3.17 -0.15 13.33
N LEU A 60 -2.21 0.37 14.09
CA LEU A 60 -0.84 -0.14 14.12
C LEU A 60 -0.83 -1.60 14.62
N ASP A 61 0.00 -2.41 13.96
CA ASP A 61 0.20 -3.81 14.28
C ASP A 61 1.64 -4.02 14.76
N PRO A 62 1.87 -4.22 16.07
CA PRO A 62 3.20 -4.40 16.63
C PRO A 62 3.81 -5.78 16.36
N HIS A 63 3.02 -6.75 15.85
CA HIS A 63 3.50 -8.11 15.57
C HIS A 63 3.15 -8.48 14.14
N PRO A 64 3.88 -7.93 13.14
CA PRO A 64 3.61 -8.25 11.75
C PRO A 64 3.90 -9.73 11.49
N ILE A 65 2.85 -10.53 11.43
CA ILE A 65 2.97 -11.89 10.92
C ILE A 65 2.98 -11.77 9.39
N LEU A 66 4.02 -12.33 8.74
CA LEU A 66 4.10 -12.50 7.28
C LEU A 66 3.14 -13.59 6.77
N GLU A 67 2.05 -13.82 7.50
CA GLU A 67 0.93 -14.67 7.12
C GLU A 67 -0.24 -13.72 6.86
N GLY A 68 -0.76 -13.74 5.63
CA GLY A 68 -1.84 -12.84 5.22
C GLY A 68 -3.05 -13.02 6.14
N SER A 69 -3.37 -12.01 6.95
CA SER A 69 -4.61 -11.96 7.72
C SER A 69 -5.54 -10.90 7.11
N GLY A 70 -6.83 -11.19 6.96
CA GLY A 70 -7.75 -10.31 6.25
C GLY A 70 -7.70 -10.56 4.74
N ASP A 71 -7.69 -9.49 3.93
CA ASP A 71 -7.71 -9.60 2.46
C ASP A 71 -6.31 -9.72 1.83
N GLY A 72 -5.26 -9.60 2.64
CA GLY A 72 -3.88 -9.85 2.23
C GLY A 72 -2.83 -9.03 2.99
N LEU A 73 -1.64 -8.97 2.40
CA LEU A 73 -0.50 -8.21 2.87
C LEU A 73 0.12 -7.46 1.69
N LEU A 74 0.53 -6.21 1.93
CA LEU A 74 1.34 -5.39 1.04
C LEU A 74 2.62 -4.99 1.80
N VAL A 75 3.77 -5.25 1.21
CA VAL A 75 5.08 -4.90 1.75
C VAL A 75 5.73 -3.87 0.84
N ILE A 76 6.31 -2.82 1.42
CA ILE A 76 7.18 -1.87 0.74
C ILE A 76 8.54 -1.91 1.41
N SER A 77 9.57 -2.21 0.64
CA SER A 77 10.97 -2.10 1.06
C SER A 77 11.68 -1.05 0.21
N TRP A 78 12.03 0.08 0.80
CA TRP A 78 12.78 1.12 0.09
C TRP A 78 14.24 0.72 -0.15
N GLU A 79 14.85 0.00 0.80
CA GLU A 79 16.22 -0.49 0.68
C GLU A 79 16.38 -1.43 -0.53
N HIS A 80 15.44 -2.36 -0.71
CA HIS A 80 15.44 -3.30 -1.82
C HIS A 80 14.69 -2.79 -3.06
N ARG A 81 14.11 -1.59 -2.98
CA ARG A 81 13.19 -1.03 -4.00
C ARG A 81 12.17 -2.07 -4.44
N CYS A 82 11.50 -2.69 -3.48
CA CYS A 82 10.60 -3.79 -3.73
C CYS A 82 9.21 -3.50 -3.15
N ILE A 83 8.19 -3.89 -3.91
CA ILE A 83 6.80 -3.97 -3.44
C ILE A 83 6.36 -5.43 -3.59
N GLU A 84 6.03 -6.06 -2.48
CA GLU A 84 5.54 -7.44 -2.47
C GLU A 84 4.07 -7.46 -2.07
N SER A 85 3.27 -8.20 -2.83
CA SER A 85 1.84 -8.34 -2.59
C SER A 85 1.51 -9.80 -2.34
N PHE A 86 0.85 -10.08 -1.22
CA PHE A 86 0.34 -11.40 -0.87
C PHE A 86 -1.19 -11.28 -0.80
N GLN A 87 -1.85 -11.33 -1.95
CA GLN A 87 -3.29 -11.14 -2.09
C GLN A 87 -3.90 -12.32 -2.83
N ALA A 88 -5.11 -12.72 -2.41
CA ALA A 88 -5.83 -13.81 -3.06
C ALA A 88 -6.47 -13.38 -4.40
N TYR A 89 -6.90 -12.12 -4.52
CA TYR A 89 -7.85 -11.74 -5.58
C TYR A 89 -7.40 -10.63 -6.52
N GLN A 90 -6.27 -9.94 -6.29
CA GLN A 90 -5.80 -8.96 -7.26
C GLN A 90 -4.28 -8.73 -7.19
N PRO A 91 -3.55 -9.08 -8.27
CA PRO A 91 -2.14 -8.72 -8.35
C PRO A 91 -1.98 -7.21 -8.55
N ILE A 92 -0.94 -6.63 -7.96
CA ILE A 92 -0.63 -5.21 -8.13
C ILE A 92 0.03 -4.97 -9.50
N ARG A 93 0.02 -3.70 -9.93
CA ARG A 93 0.53 -3.30 -11.25
C ARG A 93 1.44 -2.10 -11.09
N SER A 94 2.53 -2.07 -11.85
CA SER A 94 3.47 -0.95 -11.91
C SER A 94 2.82 0.33 -12.43
N GLN A 95 1.78 0.21 -13.26
CA GLN A 95 1.01 1.33 -13.78
C GLN A 95 -0.47 1.17 -13.45
N GLY A 96 -1.13 2.29 -13.22
CA GLY A 96 -2.55 2.29 -12.90
C GLY A 96 -3.10 3.69 -12.69
N LYS A 97 -4.24 3.74 -12.03
CA LYS A 97 -4.89 4.99 -11.63
C LYS A 97 -5.25 4.90 -10.15
N ALA A 98 -4.93 5.96 -9.42
CA ALA A 98 -5.28 6.12 -8.03
C ALA A 98 -6.47 7.07 -7.91
N ARG A 99 -7.42 6.72 -7.05
CA ARG A 99 -8.61 7.54 -6.83
C ARG A 99 -8.40 8.44 -5.62
N ARG A 100 -8.89 9.67 -5.71
CA ARG A 100 -8.88 10.59 -4.57
C ARG A 100 -9.91 10.18 -3.53
N HIS A 101 -9.52 10.34 -2.28
CA HIS A 101 -10.34 10.09 -1.11
C HIS A 101 -10.23 11.31 -0.19
N THR A 102 -11.33 11.73 0.42
CA THR A 102 -11.34 12.90 1.32
C THR A 102 -10.92 12.55 2.75
N GLY A 103 -10.57 11.28 2.99
CA GLY A 103 -10.42 10.70 4.32
C GLY A 103 -11.71 10.08 4.88
N GLU A 104 -12.88 10.55 4.44
CA GLU A 104 -14.19 10.01 4.86
C GLU A 104 -14.88 9.23 3.75
N SER A 105 -14.72 9.67 2.51
CA SER A 105 -15.35 9.06 1.34
C SER A 105 -14.51 9.22 0.09
N THR A 106 -14.79 8.36 -0.89
CA THR A 106 -14.21 8.50 -2.23
C THR A 106 -14.73 9.77 -2.88
N ASP A 107 -13.83 10.62 -3.39
CA ASP A 107 -14.23 11.77 -4.19
C ASP A 107 -14.57 11.30 -5.62
N LEU A 108 -15.86 11.08 -5.87
CA LEU A 108 -16.37 10.64 -7.17
C LEU A 108 -16.39 11.77 -8.21
N THR A 109 -16.16 13.02 -7.80
CA THR A 109 -16.15 14.18 -8.68
C THR A 109 -14.76 14.48 -9.23
N ALA A 110 -13.72 14.09 -8.50
CA ALA A 110 -12.35 14.27 -8.94
C ALA A 110 -11.90 13.17 -9.93
N PRO A 111 -11.12 13.52 -10.97
CA PRO A 111 -10.57 12.53 -11.87
C PRO A 111 -9.57 11.62 -11.15
N GLU A 112 -9.52 10.36 -11.57
CA GLU A 112 -8.46 9.45 -11.14
C GLU A 112 -7.10 9.93 -11.64
N VAL A 113 -6.07 9.76 -10.81
CA VAL A 113 -4.71 10.24 -11.09
C VAL A 113 -3.87 9.06 -11.56
N PRO A 114 -3.29 9.10 -12.78
CA PRO A 114 -2.43 8.03 -13.26
C PRO A 114 -1.15 7.97 -12.43
N TYR A 115 -0.62 6.75 -12.27
CA TYR A 115 0.70 6.53 -11.69
C TYR A 115 1.49 5.51 -12.52
N GLN A 116 2.81 5.65 -12.48
CA GLN A 116 3.77 4.70 -13.01
C GLN A 116 4.92 4.57 -12.03
N ILE A 117 5.04 3.40 -11.41
CA ILE A 117 6.16 3.05 -10.55
C ILE A 117 7.42 2.95 -11.42
N PRO A 118 8.55 3.57 -11.03
CA PRO A 118 9.77 3.52 -11.81
C PRO A 118 10.27 2.09 -12.02
N ASP A 119 10.87 1.82 -13.18
CA ASP A 119 11.42 0.49 -13.54
C ASP A 119 12.57 0.03 -12.61
N SER A 120 13.08 0.93 -11.77
CA SER A 120 14.05 0.61 -10.72
C SER A 120 13.44 -0.12 -9.51
N TRP A 121 12.12 -0.26 -9.47
CA TRP A 121 11.40 -1.01 -8.45
C TRP A 121 11.00 -2.40 -8.95
N HIS A 122 11.10 -3.37 -8.05
CA HIS A 122 10.64 -4.73 -8.28
C HIS A 122 9.24 -4.92 -7.68
N ILE A 123 8.30 -5.39 -8.50
CA ILE A 123 6.96 -5.76 -8.04
C ILE A 123 6.85 -7.28 -8.06
N ILE A 124 6.57 -7.87 -6.91
CA ILE A 124 6.45 -9.31 -6.73
C ILE A 124 5.04 -9.62 -6.23
N ASP A 125 4.25 -10.30 -7.06
CA ASP A 125 2.93 -10.78 -6.71
C ASP A 125 3.02 -12.24 -6.27
N HIS A 126 2.88 -12.47 -4.97
CA HIS A 126 2.75 -13.81 -4.40
C HIS A 126 1.28 -14.22 -4.50
N HIS A 127 0.94 -14.95 -5.56
CA HIS A 127 -0.35 -15.60 -5.64
C HIS A 127 -0.47 -16.60 -4.48
N PHE A 128 -1.42 -16.35 -3.59
CA PHE A 128 -1.89 -17.37 -2.64
C PHE A 128 -2.71 -18.39 -3.46
N GLU A 129 -2.02 -19.26 -4.21
CA GLU A 129 -2.65 -20.51 -4.63
C GLU A 129 -2.98 -21.24 -3.34
N GLU A 130 -4.28 -21.46 -3.15
CA GLU A 130 -4.81 -22.36 -2.16
C GLU A 130 -3.96 -23.62 -2.09
N SER A 131 -3.13 -23.69 -1.06
CA SER A 131 -2.76 -24.91 -0.35
C SER A 131 -4.01 -25.47 0.34
N ARG A 132 -5.11 -25.61 -0.42
CA ARG A 132 -6.24 -26.48 -0.09
C ARG A 132 -5.84 -27.88 -0.53
N HIS A 133 -4.95 -28.48 0.25
CA HIS A 133 -4.81 -29.93 0.33
C HIS A 133 -5.23 -30.38 1.73
#